data_AF-A0A2E6XRW4-F1
#
_entry.id   AF-A0A2E6XRW4-F1
#
_cell.length_a   1.000
_cell.length_b   1.000
_cell.length_c   1.000
_cell.angle_alpha   90.00
_cell.angle_beta   90.00
_cell.angle_gamma   90.00
#
_symmetry.space_group_name_H-M   'P 1'
#
loop_
_entity.id
_entity.type
_entity.pdbx_description
1 polymer ?
#
loop_
_entity_poly.entity_id
_entity_poly.type
_entity_poly.pdbx_seq_one_letter_code
_entity_poly.pdbx_strand_id
1 'polypeptide(L)'
;MKLEEICETACKKINLGTSLVNDHLKILEEMVRIDSRSFGVNEFVGDRTVPTDMREILECAKNYLTKIGFHKVWVNTSVKKHPFPILMGEIIVADKKPTILFYAHLDKQPYMDNEKFEKWGGVPPTELRWNEDRSRAYGRGAADDLSGVVSIGMAIDSLVQTISDGSENDFLKLPCNIKVIFETEEESGSHSLIEQIYENKIFFSGIDCVVITDVVNPAQGIPGLTTSLRGIIQMDVAVTKECKKVPIDVQTALYKLLSKLIHDDHSLAINEIAELDQPVTEVERKGYSFVPTSVEALRQMAGMLPETCFSVPEDTASILIAQLRSSFANSRPGHRISGSVILGTAGARLSFPGAKDSINLAKQIDLILKDKNTFRLKLDLDIVNNSPPVIDLILQSASKDPHSGVNGGPVPIPEIQLARMIDHLISDNGTLHPSLKKLNPYGQMEVQSLFVDQGLKPRLFDDMSAKALVELRLAPGNEEKSASKKLKNYLLENKPSGFDVEITEDKGASPWMTTISHPVFSLMLESLEKGYGKKPCLYGCGGTIPFVEKLMQALGDIQPLCLGAYDPDAKMHEPGESLSMPDLLGCTRSIIHLVSRIQEVY
;
A
#
# COMPACT_ATOMS: atom_id res chain seq x y z
N MET A 1 13.27 21.39 36.37
CA MET A 1 12.30 20.30 36.13
C MET A 1 13.09 19.13 35.57
N LYS A 2 12.90 17.91 36.09
CA LYS A 2 13.54 16.71 35.51
C LYS A 2 12.93 16.43 34.13
N LEU A 3 13.64 15.74 33.23
CA LEU A 3 13.11 15.39 31.90
C LEU A 3 11.80 14.60 31.96
N GLU A 4 11.65 13.72 32.95
CA GLU A 4 10.40 12.97 33.21
C GLU A 4 9.23 13.91 33.53
N GLU A 5 9.43 14.89 34.42
CA GLU A 5 8.42 15.88 34.78
C GLU A 5 8.04 16.79 33.60
N ILE A 6 9.02 17.15 32.74
CA ILE A 6 8.79 17.90 31.50
C ILE A 6 7.91 17.07 30.56
N CYS A 7 8.27 15.80 30.37
CA CYS A 7 7.55 14.89 29.50
C CYS A 7 6.09 14.70 29.95
N GLU A 8 5.86 14.42 31.24
CA GLU A 8 4.51 14.27 31.79
C GLU A 8 3.68 15.55 31.66
N THR A 9 4.29 16.71 31.91
CA THR A 9 3.61 18.01 31.81
C THR A 9 3.25 18.33 30.36
N ALA A 10 4.17 18.07 29.42
CA ALA A 10 3.92 18.25 27.99
C ALA A 10 2.82 17.29 27.50
N CYS A 11 2.83 16.02 27.90
CA CYS A 11 1.79 15.05 27.52
C CYS A 11 0.40 15.44 28.06
N LYS A 12 0.29 16.03 29.26
CA LYS A 12 -1.00 16.51 29.82
C LYS A 12 -1.66 17.60 28.98
N LYS A 13 -0.89 18.36 28.20
CA LYS A 13 -1.43 19.37 27.27
C LYS A 13 -2.06 18.75 26.01
N ILE A 14 -1.76 17.49 25.70
CA ILE A 14 -2.21 16.77 24.49
C ILE A 14 -3.52 16.03 24.77
N ASN A 15 -4.60 16.81 24.91
CA ASN A 15 -5.96 16.32 25.09
C ASN A 15 -6.94 17.13 24.25
N LEU A 16 -7.97 16.48 23.71
CA LEU A 16 -9.04 17.18 22.99
C LEU A 16 -9.62 18.30 23.87
N GLY A 17 -9.80 19.47 23.28
CA GLY A 17 -10.37 20.64 23.94
C GLY A 17 -9.36 21.55 24.67
N THR A 18 -8.09 21.17 24.81
CA THR A 18 -7.07 22.10 25.30
C THR A 18 -6.82 23.20 24.27
N SER A 19 -6.40 24.39 24.73
CA SER A 19 -6.09 25.51 23.83
C SER A 19 -4.99 25.13 22.84
N LEU A 20 -3.96 24.42 23.32
CA LEU A 20 -2.86 23.92 22.50
C LEU A 20 -3.40 23.06 21.35
N VAL A 21 -4.11 21.97 21.65
CA VAL A 21 -4.65 21.07 20.62
C VAL A 21 -5.58 21.81 19.67
N ASN A 22 -6.46 22.67 20.16
CA ASN A 22 -7.37 23.44 19.32
C ASN A 22 -6.64 24.39 18.35
N ASP A 23 -5.53 25.00 18.78
CA ASP A 23 -4.75 25.89 17.91
C ASP A 23 -4.02 25.11 16.80
N HIS A 24 -3.51 23.91 17.11
CA HIS A 24 -2.93 23.01 16.12
C HIS A 24 -3.97 22.45 15.14
N LEU A 25 -5.19 22.14 15.61
CA LEU A 25 -6.29 21.71 14.74
C LEU A 25 -6.78 22.82 13.78
N LYS A 26 -6.68 24.10 14.16
CA LYS A 26 -6.95 25.20 13.23
C LYS A 26 -5.91 25.28 12.10
N ILE A 27 -4.64 24.97 12.42
CA ILE A 27 -3.59 24.88 11.39
C ILE A 27 -3.88 23.71 10.45
N LEU A 28 -4.31 22.56 10.99
CA LEU A 28 -4.74 21.42 10.17
C LEU A 28 -5.88 21.83 9.21
N GLU A 29 -6.90 22.51 9.73
CA GLU A 29 -8.02 23.01 8.92
C GLU A 29 -7.56 23.97 7.82
N GLU A 30 -6.62 24.88 8.13
CA GLU A 30 -6.02 25.79 7.16
C GLU A 30 -5.23 25.04 6.07
N MET A 31 -4.43 24.04 6.45
CA MET A 31 -3.65 23.24 5.50
C MET A 31 -4.54 22.34 4.63
N VAL A 32 -5.62 21.79 5.18
CA VAL A 32 -6.60 21.00 4.41
C VAL A 32 -7.29 21.85 3.34
N ARG A 33 -7.57 23.13 3.64
CA ARG A 33 -8.15 24.08 2.68
C ARG A 33 -7.29 24.30 1.43
N ILE A 34 -5.97 24.21 1.54
CA ILE A 34 -5.03 24.55 0.47
C ILE A 34 -4.91 23.40 -0.53
N ASP A 35 -5.05 23.63 -1.83
CA ASP A 35 -4.98 22.56 -2.84
C ASP A 35 -3.53 22.26 -3.29
N SER A 36 -2.82 21.47 -2.49
CA SER A 36 -1.41 21.09 -2.69
C SER A 36 -1.19 19.74 -3.39
N ARG A 37 -1.97 19.38 -4.40
CA ARG A 37 -1.77 18.08 -5.10
C ARG A 37 -0.51 18.06 -5.99
N SER A 38 0.45 17.15 -5.80
CA SER A 38 1.72 17.14 -6.57
C SER A 38 1.58 16.71 -8.04
N PHE A 39 0.45 16.13 -8.42
CA PHE A 39 0.11 15.79 -9.80
C PHE A 39 -0.10 17.01 -10.70
N GLY A 40 0.15 16.82 -12.00
CA GLY A 40 -0.01 17.84 -13.04
C GLY A 40 -1.44 18.37 -13.16
N VAL A 41 -1.64 19.37 -14.03
CA VAL A 41 -2.98 19.87 -14.39
C VAL A 41 -3.50 19.05 -15.57
N ASN A 42 -4.72 18.52 -15.48
CA ASN A 42 -5.34 17.62 -16.46
C ASN A 42 -4.59 16.28 -16.65
N GLU A 43 -3.91 15.78 -15.62
CA GLU A 43 -3.22 14.49 -15.72
C GLU A 43 -4.21 13.31 -15.77
N PHE A 44 -5.41 13.49 -15.18
CA PHE A 44 -6.48 12.49 -15.16
C PHE A 44 -7.84 13.08 -15.55
N VAL A 45 -8.78 12.23 -15.99
CA VAL A 45 -10.16 12.66 -16.29
C VAL A 45 -10.85 13.05 -14.98
N GLY A 46 -11.35 14.29 -14.88
CA GLY A 46 -11.89 14.88 -13.65
C GLY A 46 -10.85 15.64 -12.81
N ASP A 47 -9.62 15.78 -13.32
CA ASP A 47 -8.59 16.59 -12.70
C ASP A 47 -8.81 18.10 -12.91
N ARG A 48 -8.15 18.93 -12.11
CA ARG A 48 -8.30 20.39 -12.11
C ARG A 48 -7.80 21.01 -13.40
N THR A 49 -8.30 22.21 -13.68
CA THR A 49 -7.91 23.05 -14.81
C THR A 49 -6.94 24.19 -14.44
N VAL A 50 -6.60 24.34 -13.15
CA VAL A 50 -5.71 25.40 -12.61
C VAL A 50 -4.49 24.80 -11.87
N PRO A 51 -3.38 25.52 -11.68
CA PRO A 51 -2.17 25.02 -11.01
C PRO A 51 -2.33 24.68 -9.53
N THR A 52 -1.31 24.04 -8.95
CA THR A 52 -1.19 23.79 -7.50
C THR A 52 -1.00 25.04 -6.67
N ASP A 53 -1.54 25.00 -5.45
CA ASP A 53 -1.23 25.96 -4.40
C ASP A 53 -0.05 25.50 -3.52
N MET A 54 0.95 24.83 -4.13
CA MET A 54 2.14 24.33 -3.40
C MET A 54 2.86 25.45 -2.65
N ARG A 55 2.94 26.64 -3.25
CA ARG A 55 3.54 27.80 -2.61
C ARG A 55 2.76 28.24 -1.36
N GLU A 56 1.44 28.17 -1.40
CA GLU A 56 0.59 28.55 -0.26
C GLU A 56 0.78 27.56 0.89
N ILE A 57 0.84 26.26 0.63
CA ILE A 57 1.00 25.28 1.72
C ILE A 57 2.41 25.33 2.33
N LEU A 58 3.44 25.58 1.53
CA LEU A 58 4.80 25.79 2.05
C LEU A 58 4.89 27.03 2.93
N GLU A 59 4.22 28.12 2.55
CA GLU A 59 4.19 29.34 3.34
C GLU A 59 3.38 29.15 4.62
N CYS A 60 2.25 28.44 4.56
CA CYS A 60 1.46 28.05 5.74
C CYS A 60 2.31 27.21 6.71
N ALA A 61 2.97 26.16 6.22
CA ALA A 61 3.84 25.29 7.02
C ALA A 61 5.06 26.03 7.58
N LYS A 62 5.68 26.92 6.81
CA LYS A 62 6.77 27.77 7.28
C LYS A 62 6.35 28.70 8.42
N ASN A 63 5.20 29.34 8.27
CA ASN A 63 4.63 30.21 9.31
C ASN A 63 4.26 29.42 10.55
N TYR A 64 3.72 28.21 10.37
CA TYR A 64 3.45 27.29 11.46
C TYR A 64 4.71 26.92 12.26
N LEU A 65 5.78 26.44 11.59
CA LEU A 65 7.04 26.10 12.25
C LEU A 65 7.68 27.29 12.96
N THR A 66 7.66 28.47 12.32
CA THR A 66 8.17 29.72 12.91
C THR A 66 7.40 30.08 14.19
N LYS A 67 6.06 29.97 14.16
CA LYS A 67 5.19 30.27 15.29
C LYS A 67 5.45 29.36 16.50
N ILE A 68 5.79 28.10 16.28
CA ILE A 68 6.06 27.12 17.36
C ILE A 68 7.52 27.13 17.83
N GLY A 69 8.35 28.06 17.34
CA GLY A 69 9.68 28.33 17.87
C GLY A 69 10.87 27.91 17.01
N PHE A 70 10.66 27.47 15.77
CA PHE A 70 11.80 27.24 14.87
C PHE A 70 12.40 28.59 14.43
N HIS A 71 13.67 28.81 14.80
CA HIS A 71 14.39 30.04 14.46
C HIS A 71 14.93 30.05 13.03
N LYS A 72 15.10 28.88 12.42
CA LYS A 72 15.59 28.73 11.05
C LYS A 72 14.70 27.77 10.29
N VAL A 73 13.88 28.35 9.40
CA VAL A 73 12.97 27.62 8.50
C VAL A 73 13.12 28.21 7.10
N TRP A 74 13.37 27.36 6.11
CA TRP A 74 13.53 27.80 4.72
C TRP A 74 13.01 26.75 3.75
N VAL A 75 12.63 27.23 2.57
CA VAL A 75 12.25 26.37 1.45
C VAL A 75 13.50 26.15 0.60
N ASN A 76 13.81 24.90 0.30
CA ASN A 76 14.82 24.53 -0.67
C ASN A 76 14.15 24.04 -1.96
N THR A 77 14.77 24.32 -3.09
CA THR A 77 14.29 23.91 -4.41
C THR A 77 15.51 23.41 -5.16
N SER A 78 15.45 22.16 -5.66
CA SER A 78 16.59 21.60 -6.41
C SER A 78 16.89 22.43 -7.65
N VAL A 79 18.17 22.48 -8.03
CA VAL A 79 18.62 23.13 -9.27
C VAL A 79 18.42 22.25 -10.52
N LYS A 80 17.88 21.04 -10.37
CA LYS A 80 17.63 20.09 -11.47
C LYS A 80 16.24 20.26 -12.12
N LYS A 81 15.94 19.38 -13.08
CA LYS A 81 14.96 19.55 -14.16
C LYS A 81 13.47 19.56 -13.72
N HIS A 82 13.13 19.03 -12.54
CA HIS A 82 11.77 18.98 -11.99
C HIS A 82 11.79 19.20 -10.46
N PRO A 83 11.90 20.46 -9.98
CA PRO A 83 12.11 20.67 -8.56
C PRO A 83 10.78 20.85 -7.83
N PHE A 84 10.33 19.81 -7.13
CA PHE A 84 9.40 20.00 -6.04
C PHE A 84 10.19 20.50 -4.81
N PRO A 85 9.81 21.63 -4.23
CA PRO A 85 10.52 22.17 -3.08
C PRO A 85 10.34 21.29 -1.83
N ILE A 86 11.31 21.34 -0.93
CA ILE A 86 11.16 20.84 0.44
C ILE A 86 11.23 21.99 1.43
N LEU A 87 10.41 21.95 2.47
CA LEU A 87 10.56 22.82 3.63
C LEU A 87 11.54 22.18 4.59
N MET A 88 12.55 22.95 5.04
CA MET A 88 13.51 22.51 6.05
C MET A 88 13.44 23.44 7.25
N GLY A 89 13.53 22.85 8.45
CA GLY A 89 13.61 23.60 9.70
C GLY A 89 14.55 22.95 10.70
N GLU A 90 15.22 23.75 11.53
CA GLU A 90 16.05 23.22 12.63
C GLU A 90 15.93 24.01 13.94
N ILE A 91 16.04 23.26 15.04
CA ILE A 91 16.31 23.73 16.39
C ILE A 91 17.61 23.07 16.84
N ILE A 92 18.70 23.84 16.85
CA ILE A 92 20.00 23.38 17.34
C ILE A 92 20.17 23.82 18.79
N VAL A 93 20.33 22.84 19.68
CA VAL A 93 20.47 23.02 21.13
C VAL A 93 21.95 23.02 21.52
N ALA A 94 22.70 22.01 21.06
CA ALA A 94 24.16 21.91 21.27
C ALA A 94 24.76 20.84 20.35
N ASP A 95 25.99 21.07 19.87
CA ASP A 95 26.70 20.17 18.95
C ASP A 95 26.87 18.74 19.47
N LYS A 96 26.94 18.55 20.80
CA LYS A 96 27.13 17.22 21.43
C LYS A 96 25.84 16.49 21.76
N LYS A 97 24.67 17.14 21.60
CA LYS A 97 23.38 16.50 21.86
C LYS A 97 22.96 15.70 20.63
N PRO A 98 22.19 14.61 20.82
CA PRO A 98 21.68 13.85 19.70
C PRO A 98 20.79 14.71 18.80
N THR A 99 20.63 14.32 17.54
CA THR A 99 19.80 15.00 16.55
C THR A 99 18.76 14.05 15.98
N ILE A 100 17.48 14.41 16.15
CA ILE A 100 16.36 13.69 15.54
C ILE A 100 15.92 14.46 14.29
N LEU A 101 15.84 13.77 13.15
CA LEU A 101 15.20 14.29 11.95
C LEU A 101 13.74 13.79 11.89
N PHE A 102 12.77 14.69 11.77
CA PHE A 102 11.39 14.34 11.48
C PHE A 102 11.08 14.56 10.00
N TYR A 103 10.39 13.60 9.38
CA TYR A 103 9.87 13.68 8.01
C TYR A 103 8.35 13.61 8.04
N ALA A 104 7.72 14.47 7.24
CA ALA A 104 6.33 14.39 6.81
C ALA A 104 6.21 14.97 5.38
N HIS A 105 5.03 14.96 4.77
CA HIS A 105 4.80 15.61 3.48
C HIS A 105 3.58 16.55 3.47
N LEU A 106 3.55 17.48 2.52
CA LEU A 106 2.52 18.51 2.37
C LEU A 106 1.69 18.32 1.10
N ASP A 107 2.14 17.47 0.17
CA ASP A 107 1.37 17.20 -1.02
C ASP A 107 0.21 16.24 -0.75
N LYS A 108 -0.76 16.19 -1.66
CA LYS A 108 -2.00 15.43 -1.47
C LYS A 108 -2.38 14.65 -2.72
N GLN A 109 -2.98 13.48 -2.55
CA GLN A 109 -3.67 12.78 -3.65
C GLN A 109 -4.82 13.61 -4.28
N PRO A 110 -5.19 13.35 -5.55
CA PRO A 110 -6.40 13.85 -6.17
C PRO A 110 -7.68 13.47 -5.40
N TYR A 111 -8.74 14.26 -5.58
CA TYR A 111 -10.01 14.06 -4.87
C TYR A 111 -10.84 12.87 -5.36
N MET A 112 -10.54 12.34 -6.56
CA MET A 112 -11.25 11.22 -7.18
C MET A 112 -12.77 11.45 -7.33
N ASP A 113 -13.15 12.64 -7.79
CA ASP A 113 -14.53 13.17 -7.74
C ASP A 113 -15.10 13.64 -9.11
N ASN A 114 -16.41 13.94 -9.16
CA ASN A 114 -17.17 14.43 -10.32
C ASN A 114 -17.59 15.93 -10.22
N GLU A 115 -16.81 16.75 -9.49
CA GLU A 115 -17.06 18.17 -9.13
C GLU A 115 -18.25 18.43 -8.20
N LYS A 116 -19.12 17.43 -7.98
CA LYS A 116 -20.26 17.53 -7.05
C LYS A 116 -19.93 16.98 -5.67
N PHE A 117 -18.74 16.40 -5.48
CA PHE A 117 -18.30 15.84 -4.21
C PHE A 117 -19.26 14.78 -3.65
N GLU A 118 -20.03 14.09 -4.50
CA GLU A 118 -21.04 13.12 -4.07
C GLU A 118 -20.41 11.97 -3.27
N LYS A 119 -19.21 11.52 -3.69
CA LYS A 119 -18.42 10.51 -2.95
C LYS A 119 -17.86 11.02 -1.61
N TRP A 120 -17.88 12.33 -1.40
CA TRP A 120 -17.45 13.06 -0.19
C TRP A 120 -18.65 13.61 0.60
N GLY A 121 -19.86 13.09 0.36
CA GLY A 121 -21.08 13.51 1.03
C GLY A 121 -21.61 14.88 0.59
N GLY A 122 -21.23 15.34 -0.61
CA GLY A 122 -21.72 16.58 -1.22
C GLY A 122 -21.01 17.85 -0.78
N VAL A 123 -19.84 17.75 -0.16
CA VAL A 123 -19.10 18.91 0.34
C VAL A 123 -17.62 18.74 -0.01
N PRO A 124 -16.90 19.84 -0.31
CA PRO A 124 -15.53 19.76 -0.80
C PRO A 124 -14.58 19.03 0.16
N PRO A 125 -13.61 18.27 -0.36
CA PRO A 125 -12.57 17.63 0.43
C PRO A 125 -11.55 18.63 1.02
N THR A 126 -11.56 19.88 0.55
CA THR A 126 -10.79 21.00 1.14
C THR A 126 -11.48 21.63 2.34
N GLU A 127 -12.67 21.15 2.72
CA GLU A 127 -13.35 21.60 3.94
C GLU A 127 -13.22 20.53 5.03
N LEU A 128 -12.44 20.82 6.07
CA LEU A 128 -12.28 19.91 7.20
C LEU A 128 -13.58 19.84 8.00
N ARG A 129 -14.15 18.63 8.07
CA ARG A 129 -15.41 18.38 8.78
C ARG A 129 -15.22 17.39 9.91
N TRP A 130 -16.15 17.40 10.85
CA TRP A 130 -16.07 16.57 12.04
C TRP A 130 -17.30 15.67 12.15
N ASN A 131 -17.12 14.48 12.69
CA ASN A 131 -18.26 13.74 13.24
C ASN A 131 -18.81 14.44 14.50
N GLU A 132 -19.99 14.01 14.94
CA GLU A 132 -20.74 14.67 16.01
C GLU A 132 -19.94 14.79 17.33
N ASP A 133 -19.16 13.77 17.68
CA ASP A 133 -18.38 13.73 18.92
C ASP A 133 -16.95 14.29 18.78
N ARG A 134 -16.58 14.79 17.59
CA ARG A 134 -15.24 15.27 17.22
C ARG A 134 -14.12 14.25 17.45
N SER A 135 -14.42 12.95 17.44
CA SER A 135 -13.39 11.90 17.47
C SER A 135 -12.73 11.68 16.11
N ARG A 136 -13.33 12.20 15.03
CA ARG A 136 -12.85 12.05 13.65
C ARG A 136 -13.03 13.31 12.83
N ALA A 137 -11.98 13.69 12.10
CA ALA A 137 -12.01 14.76 11.12
C ALA A 137 -11.98 14.18 9.69
N TYR A 138 -12.67 14.80 8.74
CA TYR A 138 -12.79 14.36 7.36
C TYR A 138 -12.30 15.48 6.44
N GLY A 139 -11.40 15.16 5.51
CA GLY A 139 -10.80 16.10 4.59
C GLY A 139 -9.62 15.46 3.86
N ARG A 140 -9.36 15.87 2.61
CA ARG A 140 -8.23 15.32 1.85
C ARG A 140 -6.92 15.81 2.46
N GLY A 141 -6.04 14.85 2.72
CA GLY A 141 -4.77 14.98 3.40
C GLY A 141 -4.87 15.26 4.88
N ALA A 142 -6.07 15.20 5.47
CA ALA A 142 -6.22 15.32 6.92
C ALA A 142 -5.48 14.18 7.62
N ALA A 143 -5.55 12.96 7.08
CA ALA A 143 -4.69 11.87 7.52
C ALA A 143 -3.33 11.98 6.84
N ASP A 144 -3.29 11.93 5.51
CA ASP A 144 -2.07 11.73 4.70
C ASP A 144 -1.54 13.02 4.04
N ASP A 145 -0.48 13.67 4.53
CA ASP A 145 0.24 13.47 5.81
C ASP A 145 0.22 14.76 6.66
N LEU A 146 -0.85 15.57 6.55
CA LEU A 146 -0.96 16.76 7.40
C LEU A 146 -1.09 16.38 8.88
N SER A 147 -1.53 15.16 9.18
CA SER A 147 -1.52 14.65 10.55
C SER A 147 -0.11 14.42 11.09
N GLY A 148 0.85 14.00 10.26
CA GLY A 148 2.26 13.92 10.63
C GLY A 148 2.85 15.30 10.91
N VAL A 149 2.63 16.25 9.99
CA VAL A 149 3.04 17.66 10.14
C VAL A 149 2.56 18.24 11.48
N VAL A 150 1.27 18.05 11.78
CA VAL A 150 0.66 18.59 13.01
C VAL A 150 1.08 17.78 14.25
N SER A 151 1.27 16.46 14.16
CA SER A 151 1.77 15.65 15.28
C SER A 151 3.17 16.08 15.72
N ILE A 152 4.07 16.28 14.74
CA ILE A 152 5.44 16.75 14.96
C ILE A 152 5.41 18.14 15.60
N GLY A 153 4.73 19.10 14.96
CA GLY A 153 4.71 20.47 15.45
C GLY A 153 4.02 20.62 16.81
N MET A 154 2.94 19.88 17.06
CA MET A 154 2.23 19.88 18.34
C MET A 154 3.07 19.27 19.48
N ALA A 155 3.84 18.23 19.20
CA ALA A 155 4.74 17.63 20.19
C ALA A 155 5.86 18.61 20.58
N ILE A 156 6.47 19.25 19.58
CA ILE A 156 7.55 20.23 19.77
C ILE A 156 7.02 21.46 20.53
N ASP A 157 5.89 22.03 20.10
CA ASP A 157 5.27 23.19 20.75
C ASP A 157 4.94 22.89 22.23
N SER A 158 4.38 21.72 22.51
CA SER A 158 4.10 21.30 23.88
C SER A 158 5.35 21.23 24.76
N LEU A 159 6.45 20.67 24.23
CA LEU A 159 7.74 20.60 24.91
C LEU A 159 8.32 21.99 25.15
N VAL A 160 8.38 22.82 24.10
CA VAL A 160 8.90 24.20 24.16
C VAL A 160 8.12 25.04 25.17
N GLN A 161 6.79 25.02 25.14
CA GLN A 161 5.95 25.73 26.13
C GLN A 161 6.09 25.19 27.55
N THR A 162 6.61 23.96 27.74
CA THR A 162 6.79 23.37 29.07
C THR A 162 8.14 23.74 29.67
N ILE A 163 9.16 23.91 28.83
CA ILE A 163 10.52 24.29 29.26
C ILE A 163 10.75 25.81 29.25
N SER A 164 9.92 26.55 28.52
CA SER A 164 9.97 28.01 28.46
C SER A 164 9.71 28.61 29.83
N ASP A 165 10.63 29.45 30.28
CA ASP A 165 10.50 30.26 31.51
C ASP A 165 10.44 31.76 31.22
N GLY A 166 10.26 32.13 29.95
CA GLY A 166 10.23 33.51 29.49
C GLY A 166 11.63 34.12 29.29
N SER A 167 12.68 33.31 29.19
CA SER A 167 14.04 33.76 28.89
C SER A 167 14.41 33.54 27.40
N GLU A 168 15.33 34.34 26.87
CA GLU A 168 15.72 34.29 25.44
C GLU A 168 16.35 32.94 25.00
N ASN A 169 16.66 32.02 25.93
CA ASN A 169 17.35 30.76 25.67
C ASN A 169 16.52 29.50 26.01
N ASP A 170 15.20 29.58 25.87
CA ASP A 170 14.26 28.50 26.25
C ASP A 170 14.57 27.12 25.62
N PHE A 171 15.14 27.09 24.41
CA PHE A 171 15.46 25.84 23.69
C PHE A 171 16.67 25.07 24.24
N LEU A 172 17.55 25.70 25.04
CA LEU A 172 18.74 25.02 25.59
C LEU A 172 18.41 23.82 26.49
N LYS A 173 17.18 23.83 27.03
CA LYS A 173 16.65 22.78 27.93
C LYS A 173 16.11 21.56 27.18
N LEU A 174 15.96 21.62 25.85
CA LEU A 174 15.57 20.44 25.07
C LEU A 174 16.66 19.35 25.15
N PRO A 175 16.29 18.07 25.17
CA PRO A 175 17.25 16.97 25.28
C PRO A 175 18.05 16.72 23.99
N CYS A 176 17.58 17.19 22.84
CA CYS A 176 18.20 16.93 21.55
C CYS A 176 18.05 18.10 20.59
N ASN A 177 18.90 18.11 19.56
CA ASN A 177 18.67 18.90 18.37
C ASN A 177 17.49 18.30 17.59
N ILE A 178 16.72 19.15 16.93
CA ILE A 178 15.55 18.75 16.15
C ILE A 178 15.71 19.32 14.75
N LYS A 179 15.56 18.47 13.74
CA LYS A 179 15.48 18.86 12.34
C LYS A 179 14.15 18.36 11.78
N VAL A 180 13.53 19.12 10.88
CA VAL A 180 12.31 18.72 10.19
C VAL A 180 12.47 18.91 8.69
N ILE A 181 11.93 17.97 7.92
CA ILE A 181 11.69 18.13 6.48
C ILE A 181 10.23 17.85 6.18
N PHE A 182 9.60 18.78 5.46
CA PHE A 182 8.30 18.55 4.85
C PHE A 182 8.44 18.60 3.34
N GLU A 183 8.28 17.47 2.66
CA GLU A 183 8.34 17.41 1.20
C GLU A 183 7.01 17.76 0.52
N THR A 184 7.04 17.92 -0.80
CA THR A 184 5.84 18.22 -1.61
C THR A 184 5.74 17.33 -2.86
N GLU A 185 6.33 16.13 -2.81
CA GLU A 185 6.40 15.20 -3.94
C GLU A 185 6.18 13.73 -3.54
N GLU A 186 5.76 13.44 -2.29
CA GLU A 186 5.64 12.04 -1.82
C GLU A 186 4.66 11.27 -2.71
N GLU A 187 3.50 11.86 -2.94
CA GLU A 187 2.36 11.24 -3.62
C GLU A 187 2.65 10.99 -5.12
N SER A 188 3.70 11.63 -5.63
CA SER A 188 4.17 11.49 -7.01
C SER A 188 5.56 10.84 -7.11
N GLY A 189 6.10 10.29 -6.02
CA GLY A 189 7.25 9.37 -6.02
C GLY A 189 8.60 9.94 -5.55
N SER A 190 8.60 11.14 -4.96
CA SER A 190 9.75 11.81 -4.33
C SER A 190 11.00 11.88 -5.22
N HIS A 191 10.82 12.19 -6.51
CA HIS A 191 11.90 12.13 -7.49
C HIS A 191 13.05 13.11 -7.21
N SER A 192 12.77 14.22 -6.53
CA SER A 192 13.74 15.28 -6.23
C SER A 192 14.35 15.19 -4.82
N LEU A 193 13.85 14.30 -3.96
CA LEU A 193 14.24 14.25 -2.54
C LEU A 193 15.72 13.88 -2.36
N ILE A 194 16.19 12.85 -3.06
CA ILE A 194 17.57 12.37 -2.97
C ILE A 194 18.57 13.48 -3.35
N GLU A 195 18.31 14.16 -4.47
CA GLU A 195 19.09 15.31 -4.90
C GLU A 195 19.18 16.38 -3.83
N GLN A 196 18.02 16.74 -3.25
CA GLN A 196 17.97 17.80 -2.25
C GLN A 196 18.72 17.42 -0.98
N ILE A 197 18.76 16.14 -0.60
CA ILE A 197 19.61 15.65 0.49
C ILE A 197 21.09 15.86 0.17
N TYR A 198 21.52 15.50 -1.05
CA TYR A 198 22.91 15.69 -1.48
C TYR A 198 23.30 17.17 -1.68
N GLU A 199 22.37 18.03 -2.05
CA GLU A 199 22.58 19.48 -2.16
C GLU A 199 22.68 20.13 -0.76
N ASN A 200 22.02 19.56 0.25
CA ASN A 200 21.94 20.11 1.61
C ASN A 200 22.69 19.28 2.66
N LYS A 201 23.84 18.67 2.31
CA LYS A 201 24.60 17.78 3.21
C LYS A 201 24.90 18.34 4.60
N ILE A 202 25.09 19.66 4.72
CA ILE A 202 25.32 20.29 6.03
C ILE A 202 24.10 20.12 6.93
N PHE A 203 22.90 20.38 6.40
CA PHE A 203 21.65 20.17 7.12
C PHE A 203 21.45 18.69 7.47
N PHE A 204 21.73 17.77 6.55
CA PHE A 204 21.56 16.34 6.80
C PHE A 204 22.71 15.66 7.58
N SER A 205 23.69 16.44 8.05
CA SER A 205 24.80 15.89 8.85
C SER A 205 24.44 15.72 10.33
N GLY A 206 25.06 14.72 10.95
CA GLY A 206 24.97 14.47 12.40
C GLY A 206 23.59 14.08 12.89
N ILE A 207 22.79 13.41 12.06
CA ILE A 207 21.49 12.86 12.44
C ILE A 207 21.71 11.49 13.09
N ASP A 208 21.12 11.28 14.26
CA ASP A 208 21.22 10.03 15.01
C ASP A 208 20.07 9.07 14.71
N CYS A 209 18.86 9.59 14.49
CA CYS A 209 17.71 8.82 14.01
C CYS A 209 16.72 9.68 13.20
N VAL A 210 15.89 9.01 12.40
CA VAL A 210 14.81 9.63 11.62
C VAL A 210 13.47 9.13 12.13
N VAL A 211 12.52 10.03 12.31
CA VAL A 211 11.12 9.71 12.57
C VAL A 211 10.33 10.04 11.31
N ILE A 212 9.67 9.04 10.73
CA ILE A 212 8.80 9.17 9.56
C ILE A 212 7.38 9.00 10.08
N THR A 213 6.52 10.02 9.91
CA THR A 213 5.14 10.02 10.41
C THR A 213 4.11 9.44 9.44
N ASP A 214 4.58 8.84 8.35
CA ASP A 214 3.79 8.50 7.19
C ASP A 214 3.54 6.98 7.05
N VAL A 215 3.00 6.36 8.11
CA VAL A 215 2.59 4.94 8.06
C VAL A 215 1.32 4.65 8.87
N VAL A 216 0.61 3.61 8.43
CA VAL A 216 -0.69 3.21 9.01
C VAL A 216 -0.52 2.37 10.27
N ASN A 217 -1.31 2.68 11.31
CA ASN A 217 -1.46 1.85 12.50
C ASN A 217 -2.28 0.58 12.19
N PRO A 218 -2.03 -0.55 12.88
CA PRO A 218 -2.79 -1.77 12.67
C PRO A 218 -4.30 -1.64 12.96
N ALA A 219 -4.69 -0.73 13.85
CA ALA A 219 -6.08 -0.39 14.15
C ALA A 219 -6.14 0.99 14.82
N GLN A 220 -7.34 1.58 14.84
CA GLN A 220 -7.59 2.84 15.53
C GLN A 220 -7.12 2.80 16.99
N GLY A 221 -6.26 3.75 17.37
CA GLY A 221 -5.75 3.90 18.73
C GLY A 221 -4.78 2.81 19.16
N ILE A 222 -4.24 2.02 18.23
CA ILE A 222 -3.34 0.91 18.52
C ILE A 222 -2.06 1.11 17.71
N PRO A 223 -0.95 1.53 18.35
CA PRO A 223 0.21 2.00 17.60
C PRO A 223 0.96 0.87 16.88
N GLY A 224 1.36 1.14 15.65
CA GLY A 224 2.35 0.35 14.91
C GLY A 224 3.72 1.01 14.90
N LEU A 225 4.78 0.20 14.89
CA LEU A 225 6.10 0.61 14.42
C LEU A 225 6.39 -0.19 13.15
N THR A 226 6.40 0.50 12.01
CA THR A 226 6.60 -0.13 10.70
C THR A 226 8.08 -0.41 10.47
N THR A 227 8.43 -1.68 10.33
CA THR A 227 9.83 -2.11 10.16
C THR A 227 10.14 -2.69 8.80
N SER A 228 9.11 -2.93 7.98
CA SER A 228 9.24 -3.41 6.62
C SER A 228 8.13 -2.87 5.72
N LEU A 229 8.46 -2.67 4.46
CA LEU A 229 7.57 -2.30 3.36
C LEU A 229 7.72 -3.33 2.24
N ARG A 230 6.62 -3.64 1.56
CA ARG A 230 6.67 -4.53 0.40
C ARG A 230 7.16 -3.79 -0.83
N GLY A 231 7.91 -4.50 -1.66
CA GLY A 231 8.21 -4.09 -3.02
C GLY A 231 7.09 -4.49 -3.96
N ILE A 232 7.18 -4.03 -5.20
CA ILE A 232 6.25 -4.37 -6.26
C ILE A 232 6.99 -4.44 -7.59
N ILE A 233 6.61 -5.37 -8.45
CA ILE A 233 6.94 -5.39 -9.86
C ILE A 233 5.65 -5.54 -10.64
N GLN A 234 5.48 -4.78 -11.72
CA GLN A 234 4.37 -4.88 -12.64
C GLN A 234 4.88 -4.95 -14.08
N MET A 235 4.37 -5.92 -14.84
CA MET A 235 4.70 -6.13 -16.24
C MET A 235 3.42 -6.34 -17.07
N ASP A 236 3.32 -5.63 -18.18
CA ASP A 236 2.35 -5.94 -19.23
C ASP A 236 2.88 -7.13 -20.03
N VAL A 237 2.08 -8.20 -20.06
CA VAL A 237 2.38 -9.45 -20.78
C VAL A 237 1.34 -9.65 -21.87
N ALA A 238 1.78 -9.71 -23.13
CA ALA A 238 0.93 -9.99 -24.27
C ALA A 238 1.36 -11.30 -24.95
N VAL A 239 0.39 -12.15 -25.28
CA VAL A 239 0.64 -13.40 -26.00
C VAL A 239 0.13 -13.25 -27.43
N THR A 240 0.94 -13.62 -28.41
CA THR A 240 0.57 -13.61 -29.84
C THR A 240 0.90 -14.95 -30.49
N LYS A 241 0.40 -15.20 -31.70
CA LYS A 241 0.69 -16.43 -32.44
C LYS A 241 1.99 -16.26 -33.24
N GLU A 242 2.94 -17.17 -33.05
CA GLU A 242 4.18 -17.19 -33.84
C GLU A 242 3.94 -17.82 -35.24
N CYS A 243 2.97 -18.73 -35.34
CA CYS A 243 2.65 -19.41 -36.59
C CYS A 243 1.13 -19.49 -36.84
N LYS A 244 0.74 -19.70 -38.11
CA LYS A 244 -0.66 -19.72 -38.54
C LYS A 244 -1.49 -20.88 -37.95
N LYS A 245 -0.85 -21.95 -37.50
CA LYS A 245 -1.51 -23.15 -36.95
C LYS A 245 -0.92 -23.49 -35.59
N VAL A 246 -1.64 -23.10 -34.55
CA VAL A 246 -1.38 -23.47 -33.16
C VAL A 246 -2.50 -24.38 -32.66
N PRO A 247 -2.21 -25.30 -31.73
CA PRO A 247 -3.17 -26.30 -31.25
C PRO A 247 -4.25 -25.73 -30.30
N ILE A 248 -4.01 -24.55 -29.74
CA ILE A 248 -4.91 -23.84 -28.82
C ILE A 248 -5.08 -22.39 -29.30
N ASP A 249 -6.10 -21.67 -28.81
CA ASP A 249 -6.22 -20.24 -29.07
C ASP A 249 -5.25 -19.43 -28.20
N VAL A 250 -5.12 -18.14 -28.52
CA VAL A 250 -4.15 -17.23 -27.89
C VAL A 250 -4.51 -16.89 -26.43
N GLN A 251 -5.81 -16.85 -26.10
CA GLN A 251 -6.26 -16.62 -24.74
C GLN A 251 -5.96 -17.84 -23.86
N THR A 252 -6.22 -19.05 -24.37
CA THR A 252 -5.83 -20.30 -23.70
C THR A 252 -4.32 -20.32 -23.42
N ALA A 253 -3.50 -19.90 -24.38
CA ALA A 253 -2.05 -19.79 -24.19
C ALA A 253 -1.68 -18.81 -23.05
N LEU A 254 -2.33 -17.66 -22.96
CA LEU A 254 -2.14 -16.73 -21.83
C LEU A 254 -2.53 -17.36 -20.49
N TYR A 255 -3.72 -17.99 -20.39
CA TYR A 255 -4.12 -18.67 -19.15
C TYR A 255 -3.12 -19.77 -18.75
N LYS A 256 -2.59 -20.52 -19.71
CA LYS A 256 -1.54 -21.50 -19.43
C LYS A 256 -0.26 -20.88 -18.90
N LEU A 257 0.17 -19.75 -19.46
CA LEU A 257 1.34 -19.02 -18.97
C LEU A 257 1.11 -18.51 -17.53
N LEU A 258 -0.03 -17.86 -17.27
CA LEU A 258 -0.39 -17.34 -15.95
C LEU A 258 -0.52 -18.45 -14.90
N SER A 259 -0.99 -19.63 -15.29
CA SER A 259 -1.14 -20.79 -14.40
C SER A 259 0.18 -21.23 -13.77
N LYS A 260 1.33 -20.90 -14.39
CA LYS A 260 2.66 -21.25 -13.90
C LYS A 260 3.18 -20.31 -12.82
N LEU A 261 2.54 -19.18 -12.56
CA LEU A 261 3.03 -18.21 -11.57
C LEU A 261 2.91 -18.70 -10.12
N ILE A 262 2.06 -19.70 -9.86
CA ILE A 262 1.80 -20.23 -8.51
C ILE A 262 1.82 -21.76 -8.47
N HIS A 263 2.11 -22.31 -7.31
CA HIS A 263 1.95 -23.72 -6.98
C HIS A 263 0.50 -24.07 -6.59
N ASP A 264 0.26 -25.36 -6.31
CA ASP A 264 -1.03 -25.93 -5.89
C ASP A 264 -1.63 -25.22 -4.67
N ASP A 265 -0.78 -24.78 -3.75
CA ASP A 265 -1.11 -24.09 -2.51
C ASP A 265 -1.18 -22.55 -2.63
N HIS A 266 -1.15 -22.00 -3.85
CA HIS A 266 -1.08 -20.55 -4.13
C HIS A 266 0.25 -19.85 -3.77
N SER A 267 1.27 -20.59 -3.32
CA SER A 267 2.61 -20.02 -3.14
C SER A 267 3.26 -19.67 -4.50
N LEU A 268 4.17 -18.67 -4.49
CA LEU A 268 4.87 -18.20 -5.68
C LEU A 268 5.76 -19.31 -6.28
N ALA A 269 5.58 -19.63 -7.56
CA ALA A 269 6.32 -20.71 -8.23
C ALA A 269 7.69 -20.29 -8.82
N ILE A 270 8.06 -19.02 -8.66
CA ILE A 270 9.34 -18.48 -9.09
C ILE A 270 10.33 -18.63 -7.93
N ASN A 271 10.92 -19.81 -7.78
CA ASN A 271 11.78 -20.17 -6.64
C ASN A 271 12.91 -19.17 -6.41
N GLU A 272 13.51 -18.64 -7.48
CA GLU A 272 14.59 -17.65 -7.39
C GLU A 272 14.19 -16.34 -6.70
N ILE A 273 12.88 -16.06 -6.58
CA ILE A 273 12.31 -14.93 -5.85
C ILE A 273 11.82 -15.39 -4.48
N ALA A 274 11.06 -16.48 -4.42
CA ALA A 274 10.46 -16.98 -3.19
C ALA A 274 11.50 -17.38 -2.12
N GLU A 275 12.63 -17.97 -2.53
CA GLU A 275 13.71 -18.38 -1.62
C GLU A 275 14.52 -17.20 -1.04
N LEU A 276 14.35 -15.99 -1.59
CA LEU A 276 15.00 -14.78 -1.08
C LEU A 276 14.18 -14.07 -0.01
N ASP A 277 12.93 -14.45 0.20
CA ASP A 277 12.09 -13.87 1.25
C ASP A 277 12.74 -14.07 2.63
N GLN A 278 13.02 -12.96 3.31
CA GLN A 278 13.61 -13.02 4.65
C GLN A 278 12.62 -13.60 5.65
N PRO A 279 13.05 -14.56 6.49
CA PRO A 279 12.17 -15.18 7.47
C PRO A 279 11.78 -14.19 8.58
N VAL A 280 10.57 -14.38 9.11
CA VAL A 280 10.04 -13.56 10.21
C VAL A 280 10.71 -13.93 11.53
N THR A 281 11.16 -12.91 12.28
CA THR A 281 11.79 -13.09 13.59
C THR A 281 10.76 -13.40 14.69
N GLU A 282 11.20 -13.94 15.82
CA GLU A 282 10.30 -14.18 16.98
C GLU A 282 9.71 -12.88 17.53
N VAL A 283 10.48 -11.79 17.49
CA VAL A 283 10.05 -10.47 17.97
C VAL A 283 8.91 -9.93 17.09
N GLU A 284 9.02 -10.06 15.77
CA GLU A 284 7.96 -9.70 14.82
C GLU A 284 6.73 -10.59 14.98
N ARG A 285 6.92 -11.92 15.09
CA ARG A 285 5.82 -12.86 15.33
C ARG A 285 5.05 -12.52 16.60
N LYS A 286 5.75 -12.14 17.67
CA LYS A 286 5.13 -11.65 18.90
C LYS A 286 4.42 -10.31 18.69
N GLY A 287 5.01 -9.39 17.93
CA GLY A 287 4.38 -8.14 17.51
C GLY A 287 3.04 -8.36 16.80
N TYR A 288 2.98 -9.32 15.87
CA TYR A 288 1.76 -9.70 15.15
C TYR A 288 0.65 -10.22 16.06
N SER A 289 1.01 -10.85 17.19
CA SER A 289 0.02 -11.30 18.18
C SER A 289 -0.65 -10.15 18.95
N PHE A 290 -0.08 -8.94 18.91
CA PHE A 290 -0.66 -7.75 19.52
C PHE A 290 -1.57 -6.96 18.58
N VAL A 291 -1.56 -7.29 17.29
CA VAL A 291 -2.48 -6.68 16.32
C VAL A 291 -3.90 -7.04 16.75
N PRO A 292 -4.77 -6.06 17.05
CA PRO A 292 -6.09 -6.27 17.63
C PRO A 292 -7.08 -6.66 16.53
N THR A 293 -6.77 -7.77 15.87
CA THR A 293 -7.53 -8.33 14.77
C THR A 293 -7.93 -9.76 15.10
N SER A 294 -8.77 -10.32 14.25
CA SER A 294 -9.14 -11.73 14.26
C SER A 294 -9.14 -12.23 12.83
N VAL A 295 -9.10 -13.55 12.66
CA VAL A 295 -9.29 -14.17 11.35
C VAL A 295 -10.56 -13.63 10.68
N GLU A 296 -11.66 -13.51 11.43
CA GLU A 296 -12.93 -12.97 10.93
C GLU A 296 -12.81 -11.50 10.48
N ALA A 297 -12.12 -10.65 11.26
CA ALA A 297 -11.91 -9.26 10.87
C ALA A 297 -11.05 -9.15 9.60
N LEU A 298 -10.00 -9.97 9.46
CA LEU A 298 -9.18 -10.03 8.25
C LEU A 298 -9.98 -10.50 7.04
N ARG A 299 -10.88 -11.50 7.22
CA ARG A 299 -11.81 -11.94 6.17
C ARG A 299 -12.74 -10.81 5.72
N GLN A 300 -13.33 -10.08 6.66
CA GLN A 300 -14.21 -8.94 6.37
C GLN A 300 -13.49 -7.77 5.70
N MET A 301 -12.25 -7.49 6.12
CA MET A 301 -11.39 -6.46 5.53
C MET A 301 -11.09 -6.78 4.07
N ALA A 302 -10.66 -8.02 3.79
CA ALA A 302 -10.44 -8.53 2.44
C ALA A 302 -11.74 -8.75 1.63
N GLY A 303 -12.90 -8.65 2.28
CA GLY A 303 -14.20 -8.91 1.66
C GLY A 303 -14.40 -10.37 1.26
N MET A 304 -13.67 -11.32 1.84
CA MET A 304 -13.73 -12.73 1.47
C MET A 304 -15.15 -13.30 1.58
N LEU A 305 -15.54 -14.12 0.60
CA LEU A 305 -16.82 -14.82 0.68
C LEU A 305 -16.80 -15.84 1.84
N PRO A 306 -17.97 -16.17 2.43
CA PRO A 306 -18.04 -17.05 3.61
C PRO A 306 -17.34 -18.41 3.44
N GLU A 307 -17.48 -19.04 2.26
CA GLU A 307 -16.90 -20.36 1.99
C GLU A 307 -15.44 -20.33 1.53
N THR A 308 -14.93 -19.19 1.06
CA THR A 308 -13.56 -19.07 0.54
C THR A 308 -12.55 -19.34 1.66
N CYS A 309 -11.61 -20.26 1.47
CA CYS A 309 -10.52 -20.51 2.40
C CYS A 309 -9.31 -19.62 2.09
N PHE A 310 -8.52 -19.27 3.10
CA PHE A 310 -7.20 -18.68 2.89
C PHE A 310 -6.22 -19.68 2.24
N SER A 311 -5.20 -19.18 1.55
CA SER A 311 -4.08 -19.97 1.01
C SER A 311 -3.07 -20.40 2.09
N VAL A 312 -3.20 -19.86 3.30
CA VAL A 312 -2.35 -20.14 4.46
C VAL A 312 -3.19 -20.60 5.64
N PRO A 313 -2.60 -21.18 6.71
CA PRO A 313 -3.34 -21.53 7.91
C PRO A 313 -4.18 -20.37 8.45
N GLU A 314 -5.41 -20.65 8.88
CA GLU A 314 -6.36 -19.64 9.35
C GLU A 314 -6.05 -19.20 10.79
N ASP A 315 -4.90 -18.57 10.98
CA ASP A 315 -4.51 -17.88 12.20
C ASP A 315 -3.93 -16.49 11.86
N THR A 316 -4.10 -15.53 12.77
CA THR A 316 -3.69 -14.14 12.57
C THR A 316 -2.23 -13.99 12.16
N ALA A 317 -1.32 -14.78 12.76
CA ALA A 317 0.10 -14.65 12.47
C ALA A 317 0.42 -15.15 11.06
N SER A 318 -0.09 -16.32 10.66
CA SER A 318 0.12 -16.85 9.31
C SER A 318 -0.44 -15.93 8.22
N ILE A 319 -1.63 -15.35 8.43
CA ILE A 319 -2.25 -14.42 7.49
C ILE A 319 -1.41 -13.14 7.37
N LEU A 320 -0.98 -12.54 8.49
CA LEU A 320 -0.14 -11.34 8.47
C LEU A 320 1.25 -11.60 7.87
N ILE A 321 1.84 -12.77 8.11
CA ILE A 321 3.11 -13.16 7.48
C ILE A 321 2.95 -13.21 5.96
N ALA A 322 1.88 -13.85 5.47
CA ALA A 322 1.60 -13.89 4.03
C ALA A 322 1.33 -12.50 3.42
N GLN A 323 0.75 -11.58 4.18
CA GLN A 323 0.48 -10.20 3.76
C GLN A 323 1.70 -9.28 3.83
N LEU A 324 2.71 -9.58 4.64
CA LEU A 324 3.77 -8.61 4.94
C LEU A 324 5.17 -9.12 4.62
N ARG A 325 5.37 -10.43 4.63
CA ARG A 325 6.70 -11.07 4.68
C ARG A 325 6.87 -12.24 3.69
N SER A 326 5.90 -12.49 2.82
CA SER A 326 6.02 -13.47 1.73
C SER A 326 5.78 -12.82 0.37
N SER A 327 6.55 -13.16 -0.64
CA SER A 327 6.33 -12.72 -2.01
C SER A 327 5.20 -13.55 -2.64
N PHE A 328 4.34 -12.91 -3.43
CA PHE A 328 3.23 -13.60 -4.10
C PHE A 328 2.91 -12.95 -5.44
N ALA A 329 2.31 -13.75 -6.33
CA ALA A 329 1.91 -13.32 -7.65
C ALA A 329 0.44 -12.89 -7.69
N ASN A 330 0.19 -11.87 -8.49
CA ASN A 330 -1.09 -11.32 -8.87
C ASN A 330 -1.15 -11.26 -10.40
N SER A 331 -2.36 -11.37 -10.95
CA SER A 331 -2.58 -11.12 -12.37
C SER A 331 -3.89 -10.40 -12.54
N ARG A 332 -3.86 -9.29 -13.26
CA ARG A 332 -5.05 -8.53 -13.64
C ARG A 332 -5.23 -8.64 -15.15
N PRO A 333 -6.46 -8.85 -15.65
CA PRO A 333 -6.71 -8.76 -17.09
C PRO A 333 -6.31 -7.35 -17.58
N GLY A 334 -5.54 -7.27 -18.65
CA GLY A 334 -4.95 -6.00 -19.09
C GLY A 334 -5.99 -5.06 -19.74
N HIS A 335 -5.93 -3.76 -19.40
CA HIS A 335 -5.85 -2.60 -20.31
C HIS A 335 -5.88 -1.34 -19.45
N ARG A 336 -4.88 -0.44 -19.50
CA ARG A 336 -5.16 0.97 -19.15
C ARG A 336 -6.33 1.39 -20.06
N ILE A 337 -7.47 1.65 -19.41
CA ILE A 337 -8.83 1.89 -19.94
C ILE A 337 -9.57 0.65 -20.47
N SER A 338 -9.93 -0.28 -19.58
CA SER A 338 -11.33 -0.64 -19.27
C SER A 338 -11.36 -1.49 -17.99
N GLY A 339 -12.34 -1.22 -17.10
CA GLY A 339 -12.51 -1.92 -15.81
C GLY A 339 -12.59 -3.45 -15.97
N SER A 340 -12.47 -4.27 -14.93
CA SER A 340 -12.88 -4.06 -13.53
C SER A 340 -11.75 -4.38 -12.55
N VAL A 341 -11.28 -3.35 -11.85
CA VAL A 341 -10.86 -3.52 -10.44
C VAL A 341 -12.13 -3.53 -9.63
N ILE A 342 -12.90 -4.61 -9.65
CA ILE A 342 -13.99 -4.69 -8.68
C ILE A 342 -14.27 -6.14 -8.26
N LEU A 343 -13.98 -6.44 -6.99
CA LEU A 343 -14.54 -7.54 -6.19
C LEU A 343 -14.03 -8.96 -6.48
N GLY A 344 -12.71 -9.21 -6.46
CA GLY A 344 -12.15 -10.57 -6.37
C GLY A 344 -12.87 -11.62 -7.20
N THR A 345 -13.10 -11.33 -8.49
CA THR A 345 -13.87 -12.15 -9.43
C THR A 345 -13.16 -12.22 -10.78
N ALA A 346 -13.10 -13.41 -11.37
CA ALA A 346 -12.59 -13.64 -12.72
C ALA A 346 -13.58 -14.44 -13.56
N GLY A 347 -13.64 -14.19 -14.86
CA GLY A 347 -14.54 -14.90 -15.77
C GLY A 347 -13.86 -15.36 -17.06
N ALA A 348 -14.31 -16.49 -17.59
CA ALA A 348 -13.93 -17.01 -18.90
C ALA A 348 -15.13 -17.64 -19.62
N ARG A 349 -15.19 -17.45 -20.93
CA ARG A 349 -16.15 -18.11 -21.82
C ARG A 349 -15.44 -19.24 -22.55
N LEU A 350 -15.99 -20.44 -22.41
CA LEU A 350 -15.49 -21.66 -23.02
C LEU A 350 -16.40 -22.05 -24.19
N SER A 351 -15.85 -22.11 -25.39
CA SER A 351 -16.57 -22.56 -26.60
C SER A 351 -16.05 -23.91 -27.04
N PHE A 352 -16.98 -24.83 -27.35
CA PHE A 352 -16.64 -26.21 -27.75
C PHE A 352 -17.21 -26.52 -29.13
N PRO A 353 -16.60 -26.00 -30.21
CA PRO A 353 -16.99 -26.33 -31.57
C PRO A 353 -16.85 -27.85 -31.78
N GLY A 354 -17.96 -28.51 -32.11
CA GLY A 354 -18.01 -29.96 -32.32
C GLY A 354 -18.71 -30.76 -31.22
N ALA A 355 -18.88 -30.19 -30.02
CA ALA A 355 -19.71 -30.79 -29.00
C ALA A 355 -21.21 -30.59 -29.33
N LYS A 356 -22.06 -31.51 -28.87
CA LYS A 356 -23.53 -31.46 -29.10
C LYS A 356 -24.35 -31.45 -27.80
N ASP A 357 -23.72 -31.76 -26.68
CA ASP A 357 -24.38 -31.94 -25.39
C ASP A 357 -23.82 -30.94 -24.39
N SER A 358 -24.33 -29.71 -24.44
CA SER A 358 -23.94 -28.62 -23.56
C SER A 358 -24.16 -28.95 -22.07
N ILE A 359 -25.22 -29.68 -21.75
CA ILE A 359 -25.61 -30.01 -20.37
C ILE A 359 -24.61 -30.98 -19.75
N ASN A 360 -24.31 -32.10 -20.42
CA ASN A 360 -23.33 -33.05 -19.90
C ASN A 360 -21.92 -32.48 -19.94
N LEU A 361 -21.60 -31.63 -20.91
CA LEU A 361 -20.33 -30.93 -20.97
C LEU A 361 -20.15 -30.00 -19.77
N ALA A 362 -21.12 -29.14 -19.48
CA ALA A 362 -21.10 -28.27 -18.31
C ALA A 362 -20.97 -29.06 -17.00
N LYS A 363 -21.69 -30.19 -16.87
CA LYS A 363 -21.55 -31.09 -15.71
C LYS A 363 -20.15 -31.67 -15.55
N GLN A 364 -19.51 -32.10 -16.64
CA GLN A 364 -18.15 -32.63 -16.57
C GLN A 364 -17.13 -31.54 -16.25
N ILE A 365 -17.29 -30.33 -16.80
CA ILE A 365 -16.45 -29.18 -16.46
C ILE A 365 -16.61 -28.87 -14.97
N ASP A 366 -17.83 -28.73 -14.47
CA ASP A 366 -18.12 -28.48 -13.04
C ASP A 366 -17.44 -29.52 -12.12
N LEU A 367 -17.52 -30.81 -12.46
CA LEU A 367 -16.87 -31.88 -11.70
C LEU A 367 -15.34 -31.74 -11.69
N ILE A 368 -14.72 -31.47 -12.84
CA ILE A 368 -13.25 -31.30 -12.93
C ILE A 368 -12.82 -30.08 -12.13
N LEU A 369 -13.55 -28.97 -12.25
CA LEU A 369 -13.14 -27.71 -11.64
C LEU A 369 -13.40 -27.68 -10.14
N LYS A 370 -14.45 -28.35 -9.65
CA LYS A 370 -14.67 -28.53 -8.20
C LYS A 370 -13.54 -29.31 -7.54
N ASP A 371 -12.96 -30.33 -8.20
CA ASP A 371 -11.77 -31.03 -7.72
C ASP A 371 -10.54 -30.10 -7.61
N LYS A 372 -10.44 -29.12 -8.52
CA LYS A 372 -9.36 -28.12 -8.54
C LYS A 372 -9.63 -26.88 -7.72
N ASN A 373 -10.81 -26.75 -7.12
CA ASN A 373 -11.21 -25.60 -6.31
C ASN A 373 -10.89 -25.82 -4.82
N THR A 374 -9.62 -26.06 -4.51
CA THR A 374 -9.14 -26.39 -3.16
C THR A 374 -9.45 -25.32 -2.12
N PHE A 375 -9.57 -24.06 -2.54
CA PHE A 375 -9.88 -22.91 -1.68
C PHE A 375 -11.36 -22.51 -1.68
N ARG A 376 -12.24 -23.33 -2.27
CA ARG A 376 -13.71 -23.15 -2.23
C ARG A 376 -14.19 -21.78 -2.71
N LEU A 377 -13.55 -21.24 -3.76
CA LEU A 377 -14.04 -20.05 -4.43
C LEU A 377 -15.45 -20.31 -4.97
N LYS A 378 -16.31 -19.31 -4.97
CA LYS A 378 -17.64 -19.46 -5.58
C LYS A 378 -17.47 -19.64 -7.08
N LEU A 379 -17.91 -20.78 -7.60
CA LEU A 379 -17.82 -21.16 -9.00
C LEU A 379 -19.23 -21.27 -9.60
N ASP A 380 -19.52 -20.42 -10.58
CA ASP A 380 -20.77 -20.40 -11.33
C ASP A 380 -20.50 -20.80 -12.80
N LEU A 381 -21.33 -21.70 -13.36
CA LEU A 381 -21.27 -22.13 -14.75
C LEU A 381 -22.63 -21.91 -15.43
N ASP A 382 -22.63 -21.12 -16.50
CA ASP A 382 -23.85 -20.79 -17.24
C ASP A 382 -23.73 -21.20 -18.71
N ILE A 383 -24.69 -21.99 -19.19
CA ILE A 383 -24.76 -22.38 -20.61
C ILE A 383 -25.37 -21.20 -21.39
N VAL A 384 -24.52 -20.51 -22.15
CA VAL A 384 -24.91 -19.35 -22.98
C VAL A 384 -25.47 -19.78 -24.33
N ASN A 385 -24.94 -20.87 -24.89
CA ASN A 385 -25.43 -21.44 -26.13
C ASN A 385 -25.38 -22.96 -26.07
N ASN A 386 -26.35 -23.63 -26.68
CA ASN A 386 -26.44 -25.09 -26.69
C ASN A 386 -25.74 -25.73 -27.90
N SER A 387 -25.66 -25.02 -29.04
CA SER A 387 -25.11 -25.58 -30.27
C SER A 387 -24.49 -24.48 -31.16
N PRO A 388 -23.14 -24.42 -31.30
CA PRO A 388 -22.17 -25.18 -30.50
C PRO A 388 -22.24 -24.78 -29.02
N PRO A 389 -21.94 -25.69 -28.08
CA PRO A 389 -21.91 -25.37 -26.66
C PRO A 389 -20.97 -24.20 -26.34
N VAL A 390 -21.51 -23.20 -25.64
CA VAL A 390 -20.77 -22.07 -25.07
C VAL A 390 -21.15 -21.96 -23.62
N ILE A 391 -20.16 -21.96 -22.74
CA ILE A 391 -20.33 -22.00 -21.28
C ILE A 391 -19.52 -20.85 -20.68
N ASP A 392 -20.19 -19.96 -19.97
CA ASP A 392 -19.53 -18.96 -19.15
C ASP A 392 -19.17 -19.57 -17.80
N LEU A 393 -17.98 -19.24 -17.34
CA LEU A 393 -17.43 -19.66 -16.07
C LEU A 393 -17.02 -18.42 -15.28
N ILE A 394 -17.57 -18.27 -14.08
CA ILE A 394 -17.28 -17.16 -13.18
C ILE A 394 -16.76 -17.73 -11.87
N LEU A 395 -15.61 -17.22 -11.42
CA LEU A 395 -14.95 -17.62 -10.19
C LEU A 395 -14.78 -16.41 -9.29
N GLN A 396 -15.23 -16.49 -8.04
CA GLN A 396 -15.17 -15.37 -7.10
C GLN A 396 -14.58 -15.83 -5.75
N SER A 397 -13.60 -15.09 -5.25
CA SER A 397 -13.00 -15.31 -3.91
C SER A 397 -13.46 -14.29 -2.88
N ALA A 398 -13.70 -13.05 -3.31
CA ALA A 398 -14.02 -11.93 -2.44
C ALA A 398 -15.02 -10.97 -3.08
N SER A 399 -15.60 -10.12 -2.24
CA SER A 399 -16.47 -8.99 -2.57
C SER A 399 -15.72 -7.65 -2.58
N LYS A 400 -14.38 -7.66 -2.46
CA LYS A 400 -13.49 -6.50 -2.57
C LYS A 400 -12.27 -6.89 -3.40
N ASP A 401 -11.42 -5.93 -3.77
CA ASP A 401 -10.18 -6.23 -4.52
C ASP A 401 -9.16 -6.99 -3.63
N PRO A 402 -8.85 -8.28 -3.92
CA PRO A 402 -7.88 -9.04 -3.14
C PRO A 402 -6.43 -8.73 -3.55
N HIS A 403 -6.20 -7.98 -4.64
CA HIS A 403 -4.87 -7.68 -5.16
C HIS A 403 -4.17 -6.51 -4.44
N SER A 404 -4.88 -5.80 -3.55
CA SER A 404 -4.29 -4.74 -2.73
C SER A 404 -3.09 -5.31 -1.96
N GLY A 405 -1.98 -4.57 -1.89
CA GLY A 405 -0.80 -4.97 -1.11
C GLY A 405 -1.11 -5.23 0.37
N VAL A 406 -2.21 -4.65 0.89
CA VAL A 406 -2.69 -4.79 2.27
C VAL A 406 -3.47 -6.10 2.48
N ASN A 407 -4.22 -6.57 1.48
CA ASN A 407 -5.07 -7.77 1.61
C ASN A 407 -4.49 -9.01 0.93
N GLY A 408 -3.69 -8.81 -0.12
CA GLY A 408 -3.16 -9.86 -0.99
C GLY A 408 -2.06 -10.70 -0.34
N GLY A 409 -1.93 -11.93 -0.84
CA GLY A 409 -1.04 -12.95 -0.29
C GLY A 409 -1.83 -14.14 0.24
N PRO A 410 -2.55 -14.00 1.36
CA PRO A 410 -3.33 -15.08 1.95
C PRO A 410 -4.66 -15.33 1.22
N VAL A 411 -5.17 -14.36 0.44
CA VAL A 411 -6.43 -14.50 -0.30
C VAL A 411 -6.15 -15.12 -1.67
N PRO A 412 -6.76 -16.26 -2.02
CA PRO A 412 -6.55 -16.87 -3.33
C PRO A 412 -7.09 -15.97 -4.44
N ILE A 413 -6.23 -15.67 -5.41
CA ILE A 413 -6.56 -14.78 -6.52
C ILE A 413 -7.37 -15.53 -7.60
N PRO A 414 -8.62 -15.12 -7.88
CA PRO A 414 -9.48 -15.83 -8.83
C PRO A 414 -8.91 -15.90 -10.23
N GLU A 415 -8.19 -14.89 -10.70
CA GLU A 415 -7.64 -14.81 -12.05
C GLU A 415 -6.60 -15.90 -12.29
N ILE A 416 -5.66 -16.06 -11.37
CA ILE A 416 -4.62 -17.09 -11.45
C ILE A 416 -5.23 -18.46 -11.16
N GLN A 417 -6.18 -18.56 -10.21
CA GLN A 417 -6.88 -19.81 -9.94
C GLN A 417 -7.70 -20.28 -11.15
N LEU A 418 -8.35 -19.35 -11.84
CA LEU A 418 -9.07 -19.60 -13.10
C LEU A 418 -8.11 -20.06 -14.19
N ALA A 419 -6.94 -19.44 -14.29
CA ALA A 419 -5.90 -19.84 -15.22
C ALA A 419 -5.46 -21.30 -15.01
N ARG A 420 -5.29 -21.70 -13.74
CA ARG A 420 -4.99 -23.10 -13.37
C ARG A 420 -6.14 -24.04 -13.66
N MET A 421 -7.37 -23.63 -13.38
CA MET A 421 -8.58 -24.39 -13.72
C MET A 421 -8.65 -24.65 -15.23
N ILE A 422 -8.39 -23.65 -16.07
CA ILE A 422 -8.37 -23.77 -17.53
C ILE A 422 -7.21 -24.67 -18.00
N ASP A 423 -6.02 -24.56 -17.40
CA ASP A 423 -4.87 -25.43 -17.69
C ASP A 423 -5.21 -26.93 -17.49
N HIS A 424 -6.09 -27.25 -16.54
CA HIS A 424 -6.56 -28.62 -16.32
C HIS A 424 -7.61 -29.12 -17.33
N LEU A 425 -8.31 -28.22 -18.04
CA LEU A 425 -9.33 -28.60 -19.03
C LEU A 425 -8.74 -28.97 -20.39
N ILE A 426 -7.61 -28.38 -20.77
CA ILE A 426 -6.96 -28.57 -22.06
C ILE A 426 -5.43 -28.57 -21.91
N SER A 427 -4.74 -29.53 -22.54
CA SER A 427 -3.27 -29.57 -22.58
C SER A 427 -2.69 -28.62 -23.63
N ASP A 428 -1.37 -28.42 -23.61
CA ASP A 428 -0.66 -27.50 -24.51
C ASP A 428 -0.78 -27.90 -25.99
N ASN A 429 -0.96 -29.19 -26.27
CA ASN A 429 -1.20 -29.71 -27.61
C ASN A 429 -2.69 -29.70 -28.02
N GLY A 430 -3.56 -29.04 -27.25
CA GLY A 430 -4.98 -28.91 -27.53
C GLY A 430 -5.83 -30.14 -27.16
N THR A 431 -5.26 -31.13 -26.47
CA THR A 431 -6.02 -32.30 -26.03
C THR A 431 -6.86 -31.96 -24.81
N LEU A 432 -8.18 -32.11 -24.93
CA LEU A 432 -9.10 -31.93 -23.80
C LEU A 432 -8.86 -32.99 -22.72
N HIS A 433 -9.19 -32.62 -21.47
CA HIS A 433 -9.25 -33.53 -20.33
C HIS A 433 -10.01 -34.83 -20.71
N PRO A 434 -9.59 -36.03 -20.28
CA PRO A 434 -10.16 -37.30 -20.73
C PRO A 434 -11.68 -37.40 -20.66
N SER A 435 -12.30 -36.83 -19.62
CA SER A 435 -13.76 -36.79 -19.47
C SER A 435 -14.45 -35.90 -20.52
N LEU A 436 -13.84 -34.77 -20.88
CA LEU A 436 -14.35 -33.85 -21.91
C LEU A 436 -14.11 -34.39 -23.31
N LYS A 437 -12.97 -35.04 -23.55
CA LYS A 437 -12.65 -35.69 -24.83
C LYS A 437 -13.69 -36.75 -25.21
N LYS A 438 -14.29 -37.46 -24.25
CA LYS A 438 -15.40 -38.39 -24.52
C LYS A 438 -16.64 -37.70 -25.10
N LEU A 439 -16.90 -36.46 -24.70
CA LEU A 439 -18.05 -35.66 -25.12
C LEU A 439 -17.74 -34.81 -26.37
N ASN A 440 -16.46 -34.52 -26.61
CA ASN A 440 -15.98 -33.81 -27.79
C ASN A 440 -14.70 -34.49 -28.36
N PRO A 441 -14.83 -35.64 -29.05
CA PRO A 441 -13.68 -36.48 -29.43
C PRO A 441 -12.70 -35.85 -30.42
N TYR A 442 -13.19 -34.93 -31.25
CA TYR A 442 -12.43 -34.17 -32.24
C TYR A 442 -12.21 -32.72 -31.80
N GLY A 443 -12.59 -32.43 -30.54
CA GLY A 443 -12.95 -31.11 -30.06
C GLY A 443 -11.80 -30.18 -29.79
N GLN A 444 -11.86 -29.02 -30.42
CA GLN A 444 -11.16 -27.84 -29.95
C GLN A 444 -11.95 -27.22 -28.79
N MET A 445 -11.24 -26.54 -27.90
CA MET A 445 -11.85 -25.61 -26.94
C MET A 445 -11.22 -24.25 -27.20
N GLU A 446 -12.06 -23.23 -27.26
CA GLU A 446 -11.64 -21.84 -27.35
C GLU A 446 -12.00 -21.12 -26.06
N VAL A 447 -11.09 -20.28 -25.59
CA VAL A 447 -11.28 -19.47 -24.39
C VAL A 447 -11.36 -18.00 -24.75
N GLN A 448 -12.26 -17.27 -24.09
CA GLN A 448 -12.32 -15.82 -24.13
C GLN A 448 -12.40 -15.29 -22.69
N SER A 449 -11.64 -14.25 -22.36
CA SER A 449 -11.77 -13.59 -21.06
C SER A 449 -13.11 -12.86 -20.96
N LEU A 450 -13.69 -12.86 -19.76
CA LEU A 450 -14.92 -12.12 -19.47
C LEU A 450 -14.63 -11.01 -18.47
N PHE A 451 -15.16 -9.83 -18.76
CA PHE A 451 -15.39 -8.78 -17.77
C PHE A 451 -16.64 -9.16 -16.96
N VAL A 452 -16.53 -9.13 -15.64
CA VAL A 452 -17.65 -9.42 -14.73
C VAL A 452 -17.90 -8.18 -13.88
N ASP A 453 -19.12 -7.64 -13.96
CA ASP A 453 -19.50 -6.46 -13.19
C ASP A 453 -19.82 -6.78 -11.71
N GLN A 454 -20.11 -5.74 -10.92
CA GLN A 454 -20.48 -5.90 -9.49
C GLN A 454 -21.76 -6.74 -9.27
N GLY A 455 -22.63 -6.84 -10.28
CA GLY A 455 -23.81 -7.68 -10.26
C GLY A 455 -23.55 -9.10 -10.74
N LEU A 456 -22.27 -9.50 -10.89
CA LEU A 456 -21.82 -10.78 -11.44
C LEU A 456 -22.32 -11.04 -12.86
N LYS A 457 -22.52 -9.98 -13.66
CA LYS A 457 -22.95 -10.13 -15.06
C LYS A 457 -21.72 -10.17 -15.97
N PRO A 458 -21.50 -11.27 -16.70
CA PRO A 458 -20.38 -11.38 -17.61
C PRO A 458 -20.65 -10.66 -18.94
N ARG A 459 -19.61 -10.07 -19.52
CA ARG A 459 -19.54 -9.67 -20.94
C ARG A 459 -18.13 -9.86 -21.47
N LEU A 460 -17.98 -9.95 -22.78
CA LEU A 460 -16.65 -9.94 -23.40
C LEU A 460 -15.98 -8.57 -23.22
N PHE A 461 -14.65 -8.59 -23.17
CA PHE A 461 -13.87 -7.35 -23.29
C PHE A 461 -13.98 -6.75 -24.69
N ASP A 462 -13.84 -5.43 -24.78
CA ASP A 462 -13.86 -4.74 -26.08
C ASP A 462 -12.55 -5.02 -26.86
N ASP A 463 -11.41 -5.11 -26.17
CA ASP A 463 -10.16 -5.65 -26.71
C ASP A 463 -10.08 -7.15 -26.45
N MET A 464 -10.06 -7.94 -27.52
CA MET A 464 -10.00 -9.41 -27.49
C MET A 464 -8.55 -9.95 -27.54
N SER A 465 -7.54 -9.08 -27.43
CA SER A 465 -6.15 -9.52 -27.37
C SER A 465 -5.82 -10.20 -26.04
N ALA A 466 -4.92 -11.19 -26.09
CA ALA A 466 -4.50 -11.92 -24.91
C ALA A 466 -3.42 -11.12 -24.18
N LYS A 467 -3.86 -10.23 -23.27
CA LYS A 467 -2.98 -9.41 -22.43
C LYS A 467 -3.33 -9.55 -20.95
N ALA A 468 -2.31 -9.48 -20.09
CA ALA A 468 -2.47 -9.39 -18.64
C ALA A 468 -1.41 -8.47 -18.04
N LEU A 469 -1.79 -7.74 -16.99
CA LEU A 469 -0.84 -7.12 -16.09
C LEU A 469 -0.45 -8.16 -15.04
N VAL A 470 0.79 -8.64 -15.13
CA VAL A 470 1.37 -9.54 -14.13
C VAL A 470 2.03 -8.69 -13.05
N GLU A 471 1.63 -8.88 -11.80
CA GLU A 471 2.17 -8.18 -10.66
C GLU A 471 2.80 -9.18 -9.69
N LEU A 472 4.00 -8.87 -9.19
CA LEU A 472 4.56 -9.52 -8.01
C LEU A 472 4.64 -8.52 -6.88
N ARG A 473 4.18 -8.91 -5.69
CA ARG A 473 4.53 -8.22 -4.46
C ARG A 473 5.73 -8.89 -3.86
N LEU A 474 6.76 -8.10 -3.56
CA LEU A 474 8.04 -8.58 -3.07
C LEU A 474 8.15 -8.41 -1.56
N ALA A 475 8.57 -9.46 -0.86
CA ALA A 475 8.96 -9.37 0.54
C ALA A 475 10.43 -8.98 0.69
N PRO A 476 10.84 -8.43 1.86
CA PRO A 476 12.23 -8.11 2.16
C PRO A 476 13.19 -9.26 1.85
N GLY A 477 14.35 -8.94 1.28
CA GLY A 477 15.34 -9.90 0.76
C GLY A 477 15.39 -9.96 -0.76
N ASN A 478 14.32 -9.51 -1.43
CA ASN A 478 14.30 -9.28 -2.88
C ASN A 478 14.75 -7.87 -3.26
N GLU A 479 15.07 -7.66 -4.54
CA GLU A 479 15.42 -6.37 -5.15
C GLU A 479 14.71 -6.24 -6.50
N GLU A 480 14.20 -5.05 -6.80
CA GLU A 480 13.35 -4.75 -7.97
C GLU A 480 13.97 -5.25 -9.29
N LYS A 481 15.17 -4.80 -9.65
CA LYS A 481 15.75 -5.09 -10.98
C LYS A 481 16.05 -6.57 -11.15
N SER A 482 16.58 -7.20 -10.10
CA SER A 482 16.86 -8.63 -10.06
C SER A 482 15.58 -9.45 -10.19
N ALA A 483 14.55 -9.12 -9.40
CA ALA A 483 13.28 -9.83 -9.44
C ALA A 483 12.51 -9.58 -10.76
N SER A 484 12.61 -8.38 -11.35
CA SER A 484 12.03 -8.08 -12.67
C SER A 484 12.66 -8.96 -13.75
N LYS A 485 14.00 -9.08 -13.74
CA LYS A 485 14.70 -9.97 -14.66
C LYS A 485 14.29 -11.43 -14.47
N LYS A 486 14.16 -11.91 -13.23
CA LYS A 486 13.74 -13.28 -12.91
C LYS A 486 12.32 -13.57 -13.39
N LEU A 487 11.37 -12.67 -13.11
CA LEU A 487 9.99 -12.79 -13.60
C LEU A 487 9.94 -12.84 -15.13
N LYS A 488 10.65 -11.92 -15.80
CA LYS A 488 10.71 -11.88 -17.26
C LYS A 488 11.28 -13.17 -17.84
N ASN A 489 12.40 -13.65 -17.31
CA ASN A 489 13.00 -14.91 -17.74
C ASN A 489 12.04 -16.09 -17.51
N TYR A 490 11.42 -16.16 -16.34
CA TYR A 490 10.46 -17.21 -16.01
C TYR A 490 9.28 -17.26 -16.99
N LEU A 491 8.73 -16.10 -17.35
CA LEU A 491 7.63 -16.00 -18.33
C LEU A 491 8.08 -16.44 -19.74
N LEU A 492 9.29 -16.06 -20.16
CA LEU A 492 9.84 -16.45 -21.46
C LEU A 492 10.18 -17.94 -21.53
N GLU A 493 10.71 -18.51 -20.46
CA GLU A 493 11.03 -19.95 -20.35
C GLU A 493 9.77 -20.82 -20.32
N ASN A 494 8.68 -20.31 -19.74
CA ASN A 494 7.38 -20.98 -19.67
C ASN A 494 6.44 -20.60 -20.83
N LYS A 495 6.96 -19.95 -21.88
CA LYS A 495 6.19 -19.59 -23.06
C LYS A 495 5.52 -20.83 -23.70
N PRO A 496 4.19 -20.81 -23.96
CA PRO A 496 3.52 -21.88 -24.67
C PRO A 496 4.08 -22.09 -26.10
N SER A 497 4.24 -23.35 -26.51
CA SER A 497 4.82 -23.68 -27.82
C SER A 497 3.97 -23.13 -28.98
N GLY A 498 4.62 -22.45 -29.95
CA GLY A 498 3.96 -21.85 -31.12
C GLY A 498 3.36 -20.45 -30.88
N PHE A 499 3.55 -19.89 -29.69
CA PHE A 499 3.15 -18.53 -29.34
C PHE A 499 4.37 -17.66 -29.09
N ASP A 500 4.22 -16.36 -29.22
CA ASP A 500 5.19 -15.37 -28.77
C ASP A 500 4.71 -14.63 -27.52
N VAL A 501 5.65 -14.16 -26.69
CA VAL A 501 5.34 -13.45 -25.44
C VAL A 501 6.08 -12.12 -25.44
N GLU A 502 5.33 -11.04 -25.56
CA GLU A 502 5.83 -9.67 -25.44
C GLU A 502 5.68 -9.21 -23.99
N ILE A 503 6.75 -8.64 -23.42
CA ILE A 503 6.79 -8.21 -22.01
C ILE A 503 7.29 -6.77 -21.96
N THR A 504 6.48 -5.90 -21.37
CA THR A 504 6.81 -4.49 -21.10
C THR A 504 6.77 -4.24 -19.59
N GLU A 505 7.84 -3.71 -19.02
CA GLU A 505 7.88 -3.34 -17.59
C GLU A 505 7.07 -2.04 -17.37
N ASP A 506 6.21 -2.00 -16.35
CA ASP A 506 5.39 -0.81 -16.01
C ASP A 506 5.90 -0.12 -14.74
N LYS A 507 5.84 -0.83 -13.60
CA LYS A 507 6.23 -0.28 -12.29
C LYS A 507 7.15 -1.23 -11.53
N GLY A 508 8.06 -0.65 -10.77
CA GLY A 508 9.00 -1.36 -9.93
C GLY A 508 9.33 -0.54 -8.68
N ALA A 509 9.45 -1.23 -7.55
CA ALA A 509 10.07 -0.72 -6.34
C ALA A 509 10.58 -1.89 -5.49
N SER A 510 11.77 -1.74 -4.92
CA SER A 510 12.33 -2.73 -4.00
C SER A 510 11.55 -2.76 -2.68
N PRO A 511 11.44 -3.91 -2.03
CA PRO A 511 11.01 -3.97 -0.64
C PRO A 511 12.03 -3.27 0.25
N TRP A 512 11.57 -2.77 1.38
CA TRP A 512 12.44 -2.13 2.36
C TRP A 512 12.27 -2.79 3.73
N MET A 513 13.36 -2.90 4.49
CA MET A 513 13.32 -3.39 5.87
C MET A 513 14.48 -2.80 6.68
N THR A 514 14.23 -2.52 7.95
CA THR A 514 15.25 -2.07 8.89
C THR A 514 15.49 -3.07 10.02
N THR A 515 16.74 -3.17 10.48
CA THR A 515 17.09 -3.99 11.64
C THR A 515 16.69 -3.27 12.92
N ILE A 516 15.97 -3.96 13.81
CA ILE A 516 15.49 -3.39 15.07
C ILE A 516 16.44 -3.59 16.26
N SER A 517 17.70 -3.95 16.02
CA SER A 517 18.69 -4.22 17.09
C SER A 517 19.18 -2.97 17.80
N HIS A 518 19.06 -1.79 17.18
CA HIS A 518 19.48 -0.54 17.80
C HIS A 518 18.56 -0.18 18.99
N PRO A 519 19.09 0.26 20.15
CA PRO A 519 18.27 0.53 21.34
C PRO A 519 17.16 1.56 21.13
N VAL A 520 17.31 2.47 20.15
CA VAL A 520 16.30 3.46 19.79
C VAL A 520 14.95 2.84 19.40
N PHE A 521 14.93 1.65 18.81
CA PHE A 521 13.68 0.95 18.49
C PHE A 521 12.94 0.51 19.76
N SER A 522 13.67 0.04 20.77
CA SER A 522 13.07 -0.28 22.08
C SER A 522 12.51 0.97 22.76
N LEU A 523 13.28 2.07 22.73
CA LEU A 523 12.81 3.35 23.25
C LEU A 523 11.55 3.85 22.51
N MET A 524 11.49 3.69 21.19
CA MET A 524 10.33 4.09 20.40
C MET A 524 9.11 3.22 20.74
N LEU A 525 9.26 1.90 20.86
CA LEU A 525 8.15 1.02 21.28
C LEU A 525 7.62 1.40 22.66
N GLU A 526 8.48 1.69 23.64
CA GLU A 526 8.04 2.20 24.93
C GLU A 526 7.34 3.56 24.83
N SER A 527 7.81 4.42 23.94
CA SER A 527 7.22 5.75 23.72
C SER A 527 5.84 5.66 23.07
N LEU A 528 5.65 4.76 22.09
CA LEU A 528 4.35 4.42 21.54
C LEU A 528 3.41 3.86 22.61
N GLU A 529 3.91 2.95 23.45
CA GLU A 529 3.12 2.35 24.52
C GLU A 529 2.60 3.41 25.50
N LYS A 530 3.47 4.32 25.95
CA LYS A 530 3.09 5.43 26.82
C LYS A 530 2.18 6.42 26.13
N GLY A 531 2.45 6.73 24.86
CA GLY A 531 1.69 7.69 24.07
C GLY A 531 0.25 7.26 23.84
N TYR A 532 0.01 5.99 23.51
CA TYR A 532 -1.32 5.45 23.23
C TYR A 532 -1.98 4.76 24.45
N GLY A 533 -1.20 4.38 25.46
CA GLY A 533 -1.67 3.54 26.57
C GLY A 533 -1.97 2.10 26.15
N LYS A 534 -1.36 1.63 25.05
CA LYS A 534 -1.59 0.34 24.40
C LYS A 534 -0.27 -0.26 23.95
N LYS A 535 -0.12 -1.58 24.03
CA LYS A 535 1.08 -2.27 23.53
C LYS A 535 1.24 -2.02 22.03
N PRO A 536 2.40 -1.54 21.56
CA PRO A 536 2.64 -1.35 20.14
C PRO A 536 2.86 -2.67 19.42
N CYS A 537 2.55 -2.67 18.13
CA CYS A 537 2.83 -3.78 17.24
C CYS A 537 4.07 -3.46 16.42
N LEU A 538 5.07 -4.35 16.43
CA LEU A 538 6.04 -4.37 15.34
C LEU A 538 5.33 -4.90 14.11
N TYR A 539 5.23 -4.06 13.09
CA TYR A 539 4.32 -4.28 11.98
C TYR A 539 5.05 -4.04 10.66
N GLY A 540 4.60 -4.72 9.61
CA GLY A 540 4.99 -4.39 8.24
C GLY A 540 3.85 -3.63 7.59
N CYS A 541 4.14 -2.76 6.62
CA CYS A 541 3.11 -2.19 5.77
C CYS A 541 3.05 -2.98 4.45
N GLY A 542 1.84 -3.41 4.09
CA GLY A 542 1.59 -4.16 2.84
C GLY A 542 1.66 -3.28 1.59
N GLY A 543 1.60 -1.96 1.77
CA GLY A 543 1.88 -0.97 0.74
C GLY A 543 3.37 -0.83 0.44
N THR A 544 3.66 -0.09 -0.62
CA THR A 544 5.00 0.30 -1.01
C THR A 544 5.12 1.79 -0.76
N ILE A 545 6.10 2.21 0.03
CA ILE A 545 6.47 3.63 0.21
C ILE A 545 7.89 3.78 -0.33
N PRO A 546 8.06 4.03 -1.64
CA PRO A 546 9.36 3.95 -2.31
C PRO A 546 10.38 4.96 -1.77
N PHE A 547 9.93 6.04 -1.14
CA PHE A 547 10.84 7.08 -0.65
C PHE A 547 11.62 6.63 0.59
N VAL A 548 11.09 5.74 1.44
CA VAL A 548 11.76 5.37 2.70
C VAL A 548 13.14 4.77 2.43
N GLU A 549 13.23 3.82 1.48
CA GLU A 549 14.51 3.25 1.08
C GLU A 549 15.46 4.31 0.53
N LYS A 550 14.97 5.15 -0.39
CA LYS A 550 15.74 6.24 -1.02
C LYS A 550 16.28 7.23 0.01
N LEU A 551 15.45 7.62 0.97
CA LEU A 551 15.77 8.52 2.06
C LEU A 551 16.86 7.91 2.94
N MET A 552 16.71 6.65 3.35
CA MET A 552 17.70 5.98 4.20
C MET A 552 19.05 5.80 3.49
N GLN A 553 19.04 5.41 2.21
CA GLN A 553 20.27 5.32 1.41
C GLN A 553 20.98 6.68 1.32
N ALA A 554 20.23 7.77 1.10
CA ALA A 554 20.80 9.11 1.01
C ALA A 554 21.34 9.64 2.36
N LEU A 555 20.75 9.20 3.48
CA LEU A 555 21.15 9.57 4.83
C LEU A 555 22.21 8.63 5.46
N GLY A 556 22.59 7.55 4.76
CA GLY A 556 23.62 6.61 5.22
C GLY A 556 23.11 5.55 6.21
N ASP A 557 21.90 5.06 6.01
CA ASP A 557 21.25 3.97 6.77
C ASP A 557 21.14 4.22 8.28
N ILE A 558 20.94 5.49 8.65
CA ILE A 558 20.54 5.88 10.01
C ILE A 558 19.18 5.27 10.40
N GLN A 559 18.92 5.13 11.69
CA GLN A 559 17.79 4.35 12.19
C GLN A 559 16.44 5.06 11.89
N PRO A 560 15.57 4.45 11.05
CA PRO A 560 14.24 4.97 10.76
C PRO A 560 13.20 4.41 11.73
N LEU A 561 12.47 5.32 12.34
CA LEU A 561 11.32 5.07 13.19
C LEU A 561 10.07 5.45 12.41
N CYS A 562 9.48 4.48 11.70
CA CYS A 562 8.27 4.71 10.91
C CYS A 562 7.03 4.48 11.78
N LEU A 563 6.33 5.56 12.13
CA LEU A 563 5.07 5.56 12.88
C LEU A 563 4.09 6.54 12.22
N GLY A 564 2.83 6.60 12.65
CA GLY A 564 1.90 7.59 12.09
C GLY A 564 0.62 7.69 12.87
N ALA A 565 -0.20 8.67 12.48
CA ALA A 565 -1.51 8.91 13.07
C ALA A 565 -2.67 8.34 12.22
N TYR A 566 -2.36 7.42 11.30
CA TYR A 566 -3.36 6.85 10.38
C TYR A 566 -3.89 5.55 10.95
N ASP A 567 -5.18 5.29 10.77
CA ASP A 567 -5.82 4.01 11.05
C ASP A 567 -6.38 3.39 9.78
N PRO A 568 -6.76 2.09 9.78
CA PRO A 568 -7.31 1.44 8.59
C PRO A 568 -8.62 2.07 8.08
N ASP A 569 -9.35 2.78 8.95
CA ASP A 569 -10.58 3.49 8.61
C ASP A 569 -10.32 4.88 8.00
N ALA A 570 -9.06 5.32 7.94
CA ALA A 570 -8.67 6.62 7.42
C ALA A 570 -8.97 6.78 5.93
N LYS A 571 -9.11 5.68 5.16
CA LYS A 571 -9.39 5.71 3.71
C LYS A 571 -8.45 6.63 2.93
N MET A 572 -7.15 6.54 3.23
CA MET A 572 -6.11 7.27 2.50
C MET A 572 -6.26 7.01 1.00
N HIS A 573 -6.07 8.05 0.20
CA HIS A 573 -6.17 8.04 -1.27
C HIS A 573 -7.59 7.80 -1.83
N GLU A 574 -8.57 7.50 -0.98
CA GLU A 574 -9.97 7.25 -1.35
C GLU A 574 -10.90 8.43 -0.96
N PRO A 575 -12.11 8.51 -1.54
CA PRO A 575 -13.14 9.41 -1.05
C PRO A 575 -13.59 9.10 0.38
N GLY A 576 -13.75 10.15 1.17
CA GLY A 576 -14.10 10.04 2.59
C GLY A 576 -12.88 9.82 3.49
N GLU A 577 -11.69 10.25 3.06
CA GLU A 577 -10.49 10.27 3.88
C GLU A 577 -10.77 10.95 5.23
N SER A 578 -10.25 10.35 6.31
CA SER A 578 -10.48 10.83 7.67
C SER A 578 -9.30 10.61 8.61
N LEU A 579 -9.16 11.51 9.58
CA LEU A 579 -8.15 11.46 10.64
C LEU A 579 -8.79 11.14 12.00
N SER A 580 -8.20 10.19 12.70
CA SER A 580 -8.58 9.77 14.04
C SER A 580 -7.90 10.59 15.13
N MET A 581 -8.68 11.19 16.02
CA MET A 581 -8.13 11.94 17.17
C MET A 581 -7.37 11.06 18.17
N PRO A 582 -7.85 9.84 18.52
CA PRO A 582 -7.04 8.89 19.30
C PRO A 582 -5.64 8.67 18.72
N ASP A 583 -5.52 8.53 17.40
CA ASP A 583 -4.26 8.28 16.71
C ASP A 583 -3.39 9.54 16.62
N LEU A 584 -3.98 10.69 16.24
CA LEU A 584 -3.28 11.98 16.24
C LEU A 584 -2.67 12.31 17.61
N LEU A 585 -3.47 12.21 18.67
CA LEU A 585 -3.02 12.53 20.03
C LEU A 585 -2.06 11.46 20.58
N GLY A 586 -2.31 10.18 20.28
CA GLY A 586 -1.41 9.09 20.65
C GLY A 586 -0.03 9.23 20.00
N CYS A 587 0.01 9.51 18.70
CA CYS A 587 1.22 9.78 17.93
C CYS A 587 2.00 10.96 18.53
N THR A 588 1.31 12.09 18.75
CA THR A 588 1.90 13.30 19.34
C THR A 588 2.53 13.02 20.72
N ARG A 589 1.82 12.34 21.62
CA ARG A 589 2.37 11.97 22.94
C ARG A 589 3.57 11.04 22.81
N SER A 590 3.56 10.14 21.83
CA SER A 590 4.67 9.22 21.56
C SER A 590 5.92 9.98 21.12
N ILE A 591 5.78 11.01 20.28
CA ILE A 591 6.88 11.90 19.88
C ILE A 591 7.43 12.65 21.11
N ILE A 592 6.56 13.16 21.99
CA ILE A 592 6.98 13.81 23.24
C ILE A 592 7.82 12.86 24.11
N HIS A 593 7.37 11.61 24.27
CA HIS A 593 8.09 10.58 25.02
C HIS A 593 9.45 10.24 24.39
N LEU A 594 9.52 10.09 23.07
CA LEU A 594 10.76 9.82 22.35
C LEU A 594 11.76 10.96 22.55
N VAL A 595 11.36 12.19 22.21
CA VAL A 595 12.21 13.38 22.29
C VAL A 595 12.75 13.54 23.71
N SER A 596 11.88 13.44 24.72
CA SER A 596 12.25 13.62 26.14
C SER A 596 13.31 12.64 26.65
N ARG A 597 13.46 11.48 26.00
CA ARG A 597 14.25 10.33 26.46
C ARG A 597 15.36 9.91 25.52
N ILE A 598 15.54 10.58 24.39
CA ILE A 598 16.49 10.16 23.34
C ILE A 598 17.95 10.06 23.84
N GLN A 599 18.33 10.85 24.86
CA GLN A 599 19.63 10.79 25.52
C GLN A 599 19.87 9.50 26.33
N GLU A 600 18.84 8.68 26.56
CA GLU A 600 19.00 7.35 27.15
C GLU A 600 19.70 6.38 26.18
N VAL A 601 19.73 6.72 24.89
CA VAL A 601 20.27 5.87 23.81
C VAL A 601 21.56 6.41 23.21
N TYR A 602 21.62 7.72 22.98
CA TYR A 602 22.75 8.44 22.38
C TYR A 602 23.37 9.41 23.38
#